data_AF-A0A2P8H9G9-F1
#
_entry.id   AF-A0A2P8H9G9-F1
#
_cell.length_a   1.000
_cell.length_b   1.000
_cell.length_c   1.000
_cell.angle_alpha   90.00
_cell.angle_beta   90.00
_cell.angle_gamma   90.00
#
_symmetry.space_group_name_H-M   'P 1'
#
loop_
_entity.id
_entity.type
_entity.pdbx_description
1 polymer ?
#
loop_
_entity_poly.entity_id
_entity_poly.type
_entity_poly.pdbx_seq_one_letter_code
_entity_poly.pdbx_strand_id
1 'polypeptide(L)'
;MAFICKIHLTIVLAILLLPENRMTRQPKLDIPGMLLISLVLFLFIYPLIKGREAGWPAWIFVCMGAAIPALIVFINVENRTVALGKDPLIDLRLFHDKHFVTGLIIIFLFNATAAFFMIYPIYLQNGLHWNVLSTGMAVLPYAIGFFTGPFASPVMARKLGAAVVLLALGLLAIGFGIAICATMTWPPGYRVFSEQNRIL
;
A
#
# COMPACT_ATOMS: atom_id res chain seq x y z
N MET A 1 10.95 12.90 -10.17
CA MET A 1 10.06 13.74 -10.99
C MET A 1 8.74 13.05 -11.38
N ALA A 2 8.73 11.79 -11.85
CA ALA A 2 7.50 11.09 -12.27
C ALA A 2 6.41 10.90 -11.19
N PHE A 3 6.79 10.75 -9.91
CA PHE A 3 5.83 10.60 -8.80
C PHE A 3 5.02 11.87 -8.52
N ILE A 4 5.64 13.05 -8.64
CA ILE A 4 5.00 14.34 -8.36
C ILE A 4 3.94 14.64 -9.44
N CYS A 5 4.24 14.32 -10.70
CA CYS A 5 3.32 14.51 -11.81
C CYS A 5 2.07 13.64 -11.70
N LYS A 6 2.21 12.40 -11.22
CA LYS A 6 1.07 11.50 -10.95
C LYS A 6 0.13 12.08 -9.90
N ILE A 7 0.68 12.60 -8.80
CA ILE A 7 -0.11 13.17 -7.70
C ILE A 7 -0.92 14.38 -8.19
N HIS A 8 -0.30 15.30 -8.94
CA HIS A 8 -0.97 16.49 -9.46
C HIS A 8 -2.06 16.12 -10.48
N LEU A 9 -1.77 15.18 -11.39
CA LEU A 9 -2.75 14.70 -12.36
C LEU A 9 -3.94 14.03 -11.67
N THR A 10 -3.68 13.18 -10.67
CA THR A 10 -4.73 12.52 -9.89
C THR A 10 -5.59 13.54 -9.13
N ILE A 11 -5.01 14.57 -8.54
CA ILE A 11 -5.75 15.64 -7.85
C ILE A 11 -6.64 16.40 -8.84
N VAL A 12 -6.10 16.79 -10.00
CA VAL A 12 -6.86 17.52 -11.04
C VAL A 12 -8.00 16.66 -11.59
N LEU A 13 -7.74 15.39 -11.88
CA LEU A 13 -8.77 14.46 -12.35
C LEU A 13 -9.83 14.18 -11.28
N ALA A 14 -9.42 14.06 -10.01
CA ALA A 14 -10.33 13.87 -8.89
C ALA A 14 -11.27 15.07 -8.74
N ILE A 15 -10.76 16.30 -8.84
CA ILE A 15 -11.58 17.51 -8.77
C ILE A 15 -12.55 17.60 -9.96
N LEU A 16 -12.14 17.16 -11.15
CA LEU A 16 -12.96 17.24 -12.37
C LEU A 16 -14.00 16.12 -12.51
N LEU A 17 -13.70 14.91 -12.03
CA LEU A 17 -14.51 13.71 -12.26
C LEU A 17 -15.30 13.24 -11.05
N LEU A 18 -14.96 13.65 -9.82
CA LEU A 18 -15.80 13.31 -8.68
C LEU A 18 -17.10 14.09 -8.79
N PRO A 19 -18.25 13.43 -8.97
CA PRO A 19 -19.53 14.07 -8.76
C PRO A 19 -19.51 14.55 -7.32
N GLU A 20 -19.81 15.83 -7.12
CA GLU A 20 -19.86 16.44 -5.82
C GLU A 20 -20.86 15.63 -4.97
N ASN A 21 -20.34 14.72 -4.14
CA ASN A 21 -21.16 13.97 -3.22
C ASN A 21 -21.61 14.98 -2.18
N ARG A 22 -22.76 15.62 -2.47
CA ARG A 22 -23.45 16.51 -1.57
C ARG A 22 -23.87 15.68 -0.36
N MET A 23 -22.93 15.48 0.56
CA MET A 23 -23.22 15.06 1.90
C MET A 23 -24.16 16.14 2.46
N THR A 24 -25.42 15.76 2.69
CA THR A 24 -26.50 16.63 3.20
C THR A 24 -26.18 17.28 4.56
N ARG A 25 -25.02 16.96 5.15
CA ARG A 25 -24.53 17.48 6.41
C ARG A 25 -23.02 17.69 6.28
N GLN A 26 -22.54 18.91 6.52
CA GLN A 26 -21.11 19.15 6.67
C GLN A 26 -20.66 18.49 7.99
N PRO A 27 -19.80 17.47 7.96
CA PRO A 27 -19.28 16.88 9.18
C PRO A 27 -18.52 17.96 9.94
N LYS A 28 -18.83 18.17 11.21
CA LYS A 28 -18.06 19.12 12.03
C LYS A 28 -16.67 18.55 12.26
N LEU A 29 -15.64 19.33 11.95
CA LEU A 29 -14.25 18.92 12.06
C LEU A 29 -13.90 18.63 13.54
N ASP A 30 -13.60 17.37 13.87
CA ASP A 30 -13.14 16.97 15.20
C ASP A 30 -11.63 17.24 15.35
N ILE A 31 -11.27 18.50 15.62
CA ILE A 31 -9.87 18.94 15.83
C ILE A 31 -9.15 18.12 16.91
N PRO A 32 -9.73 17.86 18.11
CA PRO A 32 -9.04 17.05 19.10
C PRO A 32 -8.81 15.61 18.64
N GLY A 33 -9.78 15.00 17.94
CA GLY A 33 -9.58 13.69 17.30
C GLY A 33 -8.44 13.71 16.29
N MET A 34 -8.36 14.74 15.45
CA MET A 34 -7.32 14.89 14.43
C MET A 34 -5.91 15.05 15.02
N LEU A 35 -5.77 15.80 16.11
CA LEU A 35 -4.48 15.95 16.81
C LEU A 35 -4.05 14.65 17.47
N LEU A 36 -4.97 13.93 18.12
CA LEU A 36 -4.69 12.66 18.78
C LEU A 36 -4.27 11.59 17.78
N ILE A 37 -5.00 11.41 16.67
CA ILE A 37 -4.64 10.40 15.67
C ILE A 37 -3.29 10.73 14.99
N SER A 38 -3.03 12.02 14.74
CA SER A 38 -1.74 12.47 14.20
C SER A 38 -0.60 12.17 15.17
N LEU A 39 -0.82 12.38 16.47
CA LEU A 39 0.15 12.06 17.50
C LEU A 39 0.40 10.55 17.60
N VAL A 40 -0.65 9.72 17.56
CA VAL A 40 -0.53 8.25 17.56
C VAL A 40 0.26 7.77 16.34
N LEU A 41 -0.09 8.25 15.15
CA LEU A 41 0.62 7.95 13.90
C LEU A 41 2.08 8.39 13.97
N PHE A 42 2.35 9.58 14.50
CA PHE A 42 3.71 10.07 14.67
C PHE A 42 4.52 9.19 15.63
N LEU A 43 3.98 8.88 16.81
CA LEU A 43 4.63 7.99 17.78
C LEU A 43 4.88 6.58 17.24
N PHE A 44 4.08 6.11 16.28
CA PHE A 44 4.22 4.79 15.70
C PHE A 44 5.16 4.76 14.49
N ILE A 45 5.03 5.71 13.57
CA ILE A 45 5.78 5.76 12.31
C ILE A 45 7.21 6.25 12.54
N TYR A 46 7.40 7.26 13.40
CA TYR A 46 8.73 7.83 13.70
C TYR A 46 9.76 6.78 14.17
N PRO A 47 9.49 5.94 15.17
CA PRO A 47 10.41 4.89 15.59
C PRO A 47 10.63 3.83 14.51
N LEU A 48 9.65 3.55 13.65
CA LEU A 48 9.81 2.61 12.54
C LEU A 48 10.81 3.11 11.50
N ILE A 49 10.79 4.41 11.20
CA ILE A 49 11.70 5.03 10.23
C ILE A 49 13.10 5.19 10.84
N LYS A 50 13.20 5.76 12.05
CA LYS A 50 14.49 6.05 12.70
C LYS A 50 15.09 4.87 13.47
N GLY A 51 14.31 3.82 13.71
CA GLY A 51 14.70 2.57 14.38
C GLY A 51 15.98 1.97 13.84
N ARG A 52 16.02 1.78 12.52
CA ARG A 52 17.15 1.14 11.85
C ARG A 52 18.41 2.02 11.84
N GLU A 53 18.26 3.34 11.67
CA GLU A 53 19.39 4.28 11.63
C GLU A 53 20.01 4.50 13.01
N ALA A 54 19.19 4.50 14.06
CA ALA A 54 19.64 4.73 15.42
C ALA A 54 20.15 3.46 16.14
N GLY A 55 19.98 2.28 15.54
CA GLY A 55 20.42 1.01 16.11
C GLY A 55 19.50 0.46 17.21
N TRP A 56 18.19 0.74 17.15
CA TRP A 56 17.18 0.27 18.12
C TRP A 56 17.43 0.60 19.60
N PRO A 57 17.74 1.85 19.96
CA PRO A 57 17.89 2.26 21.36
C PRO A 57 16.56 2.17 22.13
N ALA A 58 16.66 2.05 23.46
CA ALA A 58 15.51 1.83 24.36
C ALA A 58 14.38 2.87 24.20
N TRP A 59 14.68 4.13 23.84
CA TRP A 59 13.66 5.17 23.64
C TRP A 59 12.71 4.86 22.47
N ILE A 60 13.12 4.08 21.48
CA ILE A 60 12.28 3.67 20.34
C ILE A 60 11.20 2.70 20.78
N PHE A 61 11.56 1.73 21.64
CA PHE A 61 10.61 0.83 22.27
C PHE A 61 9.64 1.56 23.20
N VAL A 62 10.13 2.59 23.91
CA VAL A 62 9.27 3.46 24.74
C VAL A 62 8.29 4.25 23.85
N CYS A 63 8.73 4.82 22.73
CA CYS A 63 7.84 5.51 21.78
C CYS A 63 6.78 4.58 21.20
N MET A 64 7.15 3.37 20.78
CA MET A 64 6.21 2.35 20.31
C MET A 64 5.24 1.92 21.42
N GLY A 65 5.74 1.74 22.65
CA GLY A 65 4.92 1.43 23.81
C GLY A 65 3.96 2.55 24.15
N ALA A 66 4.37 3.82 24.00
CA ALA A 66 3.54 5.00 24.22
C ALA A 66 2.49 5.24 23.14
N ALA A 67 2.62 4.63 21.95
CA ALA A 67 1.59 4.66 20.93
C ALA A 67 0.30 3.92 21.38
N ILE A 68 0.44 2.84 22.17
CA ILE A 68 -0.70 2.06 22.70
C ILE A 68 -1.61 2.90 23.61
N PRO A 69 -1.13 3.55 24.69
CA PRO A 69 -1.97 4.39 25.52
C PRO A 69 -2.51 5.60 24.76
N ALA A 70 -1.74 6.19 23.84
CA ALA A 70 -2.24 7.28 23.00
C ALA A 70 -3.42 6.83 22.11
N LEU A 71 -3.35 5.61 21.57
CA LEU A 71 -4.45 5.01 20.79
C LEU A 71 -5.68 4.73 21.68
N ILE A 72 -5.49 4.23 22.89
CA ILE A 72 -6.59 4.02 23.85
C ILE A 72 -7.27 5.35 24.20
N VAL A 73 -6.50 6.41 24.42
CA VAL A 73 -7.03 7.76 24.66
C VAL A 73 -7.83 8.24 23.45
N PHE A 74 -7.32 8.05 22.23
CA PHE A 74 -8.02 8.37 21.00
C PHE A 74 -9.36 7.64 20.89
N ILE A 75 -9.39 6.32 21.09
CA ILE A 75 -10.62 5.50 21.04
C ILE A 75 -11.64 5.98 22.09
N ASN A 76 -11.19 6.31 23.30
CA ASN A 76 -12.07 6.81 24.35
C ASN A 76 -12.64 8.19 24.02
N VAL A 77 -11.84 9.08 23.42
CA VAL A 77 -12.30 10.39 22.96
C VAL A 77 -13.33 10.23 21.85
N GLU A 78 -13.08 9.37 20.86
CA GLU A 78 -14.05 9.10 19.79
C GLU A 78 -15.35 8.50 20.30
N ASN A 79 -15.29 7.48 21.16
CA ASN A 79 -16.48 6.88 21.76
C ASN A 79 -17.31 7.93 22.54
N ARG A 80 -16.62 8.86 23.22
CA ARG A 80 -17.29 9.97 23.91
C ARG A 80 -17.89 10.98 22.94
N THR A 81 -17.21 11.29 21.83
CA THR A 81 -17.73 12.14 20.75
C THR A 81 -19.00 11.55 20.13
N VAL A 82 -19.02 10.23 19.89
CA VAL A 82 -20.20 9.49 19.43
C VAL A 82 -21.34 9.56 20.45
N ALA A 83 -21.05 9.34 21.74
CA ALA A 83 -22.05 9.42 22.81
C ALA A 83 -22.64 10.84 22.97
N LEU A 84 -21.87 11.87 22.63
CA LEU A 84 -22.29 13.27 22.63
C LEU A 84 -23.06 13.69 21.36
N GLY A 85 -23.33 12.75 20.44
CA GLY A 85 -24.07 13.01 19.20
C GLY A 85 -23.34 13.92 18.19
N LYS A 86 -22.01 14.03 18.32
CA LYS A 86 -21.14 14.73 17.36
C LYS A 86 -20.65 13.73 16.31
N ASP A 87 -20.25 14.25 15.14
CA ASP A 87 -19.69 13.42 14.07
C ASP A 87 -18.26 12.99 14.45
N PRO A 88 -17.99 11.69 14.66
CA PRO A 88 -16.64 11.21 14.95
C PRO A 88 -15.74 11.31 13.71
N LEU A 89 -14.43 11.39 13.93
CA LEU A 89 -13.45 11.41 12.85
C LEU A 89 -13.37 10.05 12.12
N ILE A 90 -13.43 8.96 12.89
CA ILE A 90 -13.45 7.58 12.46
C ILE A 90 -14.68 6.93 13.09
N ASP A 91 -15.64 6.53 12.27
CA ASP A 91 -16.76 5.75 12.79
C ASP A 91 -16.31 4.30 13.05
N LEU A 92 -16.02 4.03 14.32
CA LEU A 92 -15.59 2.71 14.82
C LEU A 92 -16.59 1.59 14.47
N ARG A 93 -17.85 1.92 14.16
CA ARG A 93 -18.86 0.95 13.71
C ARG A 93 -18.52 0.33 12.36
N LEU A 94 -17.77 1.02 11.49
CA LEU A 94 -17.32 0.43 10.22
C LEU A 94 -16.38 -0.75 10.45
N PHE A 95 -15.58 -0.77 11.52
CA PHE A 95 -14.72 -1.91 11.85
C PHE A 95 -15.49 -3.16 12.28
N HIS A 96 -16.78 -3.03 12.59
CA HIS A 96 -17.66 -4.19 12.80
C HIS A 96 -18.15 -4.81 11.49
N ASP A 97 -18.08 -4.09 10.37
CA ASP A 97 -18.41 -4.64 9.05
C ASP A 97 -17.24 -5.49 8.51
N LYS A 98 -17.51 -6.79 8.32
CA LYS A 98 -16.54 -7.75 7.79
C LYS A 98 -16.01 -7.34 6.41
N HIS A 99 -16.81 -6.69 5.57
CA HIS A 99 -16.39 -6.23 4.24
C HIS A 99 -15.41 -5.06 4.35
N PHE A 100 -15.64 -4.14 5.29
CA PHE A 100 -14.75 -3.01 5.54
C PHE A 100 -13.38 -3.50 6.04
N VAL A 101 -13.38 -4.39 7.03
CA VAL A 101 -12.14 -4.97 7.57
C VAL A 101 -11.40 -5.78 6.50
N THR A 102 -12.12 -6.58 5.71
CA THR A 102 -11.53 -7.35 4.61
C THR A 102 -10.90 -6.42 3.56
N GLY A 103 -11.59 -5.33 3.19
CA GLY A 103 -11.04 -4.31 2.30
C GLY A 103 -9.77 -3.65 2.85
N LEU A 104 -9.74 -3.38 4.16
CA LEU A 104 -8.58 -2.81 4.85
C LEU A 104 -7.36 -3.76 4.84
N ILE A 105 -7.59 -5.05 5.09
CA ILE A 105 -6.54 -6.08 5.04
C ILE A 105 -6.00 -6.20 3.61
N ILE A 106 -6.90 -6.22 2.62
CA ILE A 106 -6.54 -6.33 1.21
C ILE A 106 -5.68 -5.14 0.76
N ILE A 107 -6.07 -3.90 1.08
CA ILE A 107 -5.28 -2.73 0.70
C ILE A 107 -3.94 -2.67 1.44
N PHE A 108 -3.90 -3.14 2.69
CA PHE A 108 -2.67 -3.27 3.46
C PHE A 108 -1.70 -4.28 2.80
N LEU A 109 -2.18 -5.49 2.48
CA LEU A 109 -1.39 -6.51 1.78
C LEU A 109 -0.91 -6.02 0.41
N PHE A 110 -1.78 -5.33 -0.34
CA PHE A 110 -1.40 -4.72 -1.61
C PHE A 110 -0.27 -3.70 -1.44
N ASN A 111 -0.34 -2.80 -0.46
CA ASN A 111 0.73 -1.84 -0.20
C ASN A 111 2.03 -2.50 0.28
N ALA A 112 1.94 -3.60 1.04
CA ALA A 112 3.12 -4.36 1.46
C ALA A 112 3.92 -4.92 0.27
N THR A 113 3.26 -5.23 -0.87
CA THR A 113 3.95 -5.71 -2.08
C THR A 113 4.87 -4.67 -2.72
N ALA A 114 4.72 -3.38 -2.42
CA ALA A 114 5.59 -2.32 -2.94
C ALA A 114 7.06 -2.52 -2.52
N ALA A 115 7.30 -2.97 -1.27
CA ALA A 115 8.64 -3.27 -0.79
C ALA A 115 9.28 -4.45 -1.54
N PHE A 116 8.48 -5.46 -1.92
CA PHE A 116 8.94 -6.57 -2.73
C PHE A 116 9.44 -6.09 -4.09
N PHE A 117 8.67 -5.24 -4.79
CA PHE A 117 9.06 -4.70 -6.10
C PHE A 117 10.28 -3.77 -6.05
N MET A 118 10.64 -3.26 -4.88
CA MET A 118 11.90 -2.53 -4.69
C MET A 118 13.11 -3.49 -4.65
N ILE A 119 12.97 -4.64 -3.99
CA ILE A 119 14.05 -5.62 -3.78
C ILE A 119 14.17 -6.58 -4.96
N TYR A 120 13.07 -6.91 -5.62
CA TYR A 120 13.00 -7.91 -6.69
C TYR A 120 13.94 -7.64 -7.87
N PRO A 121 14.03 -6.42 -8.44
CA PRO A 121 14.99 -6.12 -9.50
C PRO A 121 16.45 -6.22 -9.03
N ILE A 122 16.71 -5.86 -7.77
CA ILE A 122 18.04 -5.95 -7.16
C ILE A 122 18.43 -7.41 -7.00
N TYR A 123 17.50 -8.27 -6.59
CA TYR A 123 17.72 -9.72 -6.51
C TYR A 123 17.99 -10.35 -7.88
N LEU A 124 17.24 -9.95 -8.91
CA LEU A 124 17.45 -10.44 -10.27
C LEU A 124 18.82 -10.00 -10.84
N GLN A 125 19.21 -8.75 -10.63
CA GLN A 125 20.46 -8.20 -11.17
C GLN A 125 21.70 -8.63 -10.35
N ASN A 126 21.63 -8.56 -9.02
CA ASN A 126 22.79 -8.85 -8.16
C ASN A 126 22.87 -10.31 -7.72
N GLY A 127 21.73 -10.98 -7.56
CA GLY A 127 21.66 -12.39 -7.13
C GLY A 127 21.71 -13.37 -8.30
N LEU A 128 20.88 -13.14 -9.32
CA LEU A 128 20.80 -14.00 -10.52
C LEU A 128 21.63 -13.49 -11.71
N HIS A 129 22.34 -12.36 -11.56
CA HIS A 129 23.18 -11.75 -12.60
C HIS A 129 22.44 -11.45 -13.92
N TRP A 130 21.15 -11.12 -13.85
CA TRP A 130 20.40 -10.72 -15.04
C TRP A 130 20.84 -9.37 -15.59
N ASN A 131 20.74 -9.23 -16.91
CA ASN A 131 20.82 -7.93 -17.55
C ASN A 131 19.61 -7.05 -17.15
N VAL A 132 19.82 -5.73 -17.16
CA VAL A 132 18.82 -4.71 -16.85
C VAL A 132 17.59 -4.85 -17.77
N LEU A 133 17.80 -5.18 -19.05
CA LEU A 133 16.72 -5.36 -20.02
C LEU A 133 15.80 -6.53 -19.65
N SER A 134 16.37 -7.69 -19.35
CA SER A 134 15.62 -8.89 -18.93
C SER A 134 14.88 -8.66 -17.62
N THR A 135 15.50 -7.93 -16.69
CA THR A 135 14.87 -7.55 -15.41
C THR A 135 13.68 -6.62 -15.64
N GLY A 136 13.82 -5.64 -16.55
CA GLY A 136 12.72 -4.76 -16.94
C GLY A 136 11.55 -5.53 -17.58
N MET A 137 11.84 -6.51 -18.43
CA MET A 137 10.81 -7.38 -19.04
C MET A 137 10.06 -8.21 -18.00
N ALA A 138 10.71 -8.66 -16.92
CA ALA A 138 10.03 -9.38 -15.82
C ALA A 138 9.10 -8.48 -14.98
N VAL A 139 9.39 -7.18 -14.87
CA VAL A 139 8.56 -6.22 -14.12
C VAL A 139 7.45 -5.60 -14.99
N LEU A 140 7.62 -5.64 -16.32
CA LEU A 140 6.70 -5.04 -17.30
C LEU A 140 5.22 -5.47 -17.12
N PRO A 141 4.89 -6.77 -16.95
CA PRO A 141 3.51 -7.22 -16.80
C PRO A 141 2.84 -6.61 -15.57
N TYR A 142 3.59 -6.45 -14.47
CA TYR A 142 3.10 -5.80 -13.27
C TYR A 142 2.82 -4.31 -13.51
N ALA A 143 3.72 -3.60 -14.19
CA ALA A 143 3.51 -2.20 -14.54
C ALA A 143 2.26 -2.00 -15.42
N ILE A 144 2.02 -2.89 -16.38
CA ILE A 144 0.82 -2.89 -17.23
C ILE A 144 -0.43 -3.14 -16.39
N GLY A 145 -0.43 -4.13 -15.50
CA GLY A 145 -1.54 -4.42 -14.61
C GLY A 145 -1.84 -3.27 -13.64
N PHE A 146 -0.81 -2.65 -13.07
CA PHE A 146 -0.95 -1.49 -12.19
C PHE A 146 -1.53 -0.28 -12.92
N PHE A 147 -1.17 -0.08 -14.19
CA PHE A 147 -1.66 1.03 -15.00
C PHE A 147 -3.10 0.79 -15.49
N THR A 148 -3.42 -0.43 -15.95
CA THR A 148 -4.73 -0.77 -16.51
C THR A 148 -5.77 -1.10 -15.44
N GLY A 149 -5.36 -1.55 -14.26
CA GLY A 149 -6.23 -1.95 -13.15
C GLY A 149 -7.26 -0.89 -12.74
N PRO A 150 -6.88 0.38 -12.50
CA PRO A 150 -7.82 1.44 -12.15
C PRO A 150 -8.89 1.71 -13.22
N PHE A 151 -8.56 1.53 -14.51
CA PHE A 151 -9.51 1.72 -15.60
C PHE A 151 -10.57 0.60 -15.66
N ALA A 152 -10.18 -0.64 -15.34
CA ALA A 152 -11.09 -1.78 -15.28
C ALA A 152 -11.89 -1.83 -13.95
N SER A 153 -11.36 -1.22 -12.88
CA SER A 153 -11.91 -1.23 -11.53
C SER A 153 -13.39 -0.85 -11.43
N PRO A 154 -13.89 0.27 -11.97
CA PRO A 154 -15.30 0.67 -11.81
C PRO A 154 -16.29 -0.24 -12.56
N VAL A 155 -15.85 -0.94 -13.61
CA VAL A 155 -16.68 -1.90 -14.35
C VAL A 155 -16.71 -3.24 -13.64
N MET A 156 -15.55 -3.70 -13.16
CA MET A 156 -15.46 -4.97 -12.43
C MET A 156 -16.09 -4.87 -11.03
N ALA A 157 -15.91 -3.76 -10.32
CA ALA A 157 -16.51 -3.53 -9.00
C ALA A 157 -18.05 -3.55 -9.06
N ARG A 158 -18.65 -3.05 -10.15
CA ARG A 158 -20.10 -3.13 -10.37
C ARG A 158 -20.61 -4.55 -10.61
N LYS A 159 -19.79 -5.44 -11.18
CA LYS A 159 -20.20 -6.81 -11.53
C LYS A 159 -19.87 -7.86 -10.47
N LEU A 160 -18.75 -7.69 -9.76
CA LEU A 160 -18.18 -8.70 -8.85
C LEU A 160 -18.02 -8.20 -7.41
N GLY A 161 -18.28 -6.91 -7.14
CA GLY A 161 -18.16 -6.34 -5.79
C GLY A 161 -16.76 -6.52 -5.19
N ALA A 162 -16.71 -6.87 -3.89
CA ALA A 162 -15.46 -7.09 -3.17
C ALA A 162 -14.63 -8.30 -3.67
N ALA A 163 -15.25 -9.22 -4.43
CA ALA A 163 -14.56 -10.40 -4.95
C ALA A 163 -13.50 -10.06 -6.02
N VAL A 164 -13.63 -8.91 -6.71
CA VAL A 164 -12.61 -8.44 -7.69
C VAL A 164 -11.25 -8.31 -7.03
N VAL A 165 -11.21 -7.78 -5.81
CA VAL A 165 -9.94 -7.46 -5.16
C VAL A 165 -9.29 -8.72 -4.61
N LEU A 166 -10.09 -9.69 -4.14
CA LEU A 166 -9.61 -11.03 -3.79
C LEU A 166 -9.08 -11.78 -5.02
N LEU A 167 -9.78 -11.68 -6.16
CA LEU A 167 -9.30 -12.26 -7.43
C LEU A 167 -8.00 -11.61 -7.89
N ALA A 168 -7.88 -10.29 -7.79
CA ALA A 168 -6.65 -9.58 -8.13
C ALA A 168 -5.48 -9.98 -7.21
N LEU A 169 -5.72 -10.11 -5.90
CA LEU A 169 -4.72 -10.62 -4.96
C LEU A 169 -4.32 -12.07 -5.29
N GLY A 170 -5.30 -12.92 -5.61
CA GLY A 170 -5.06 -14.31 -6.01
C GLY A 170 -4.22 -14.39 -7.27
N LEU A 171 -4.53 -13.57 -8.29
CA LEU A 171 -3.76 -13.49 -9.53
C LEU A 171 -2.32 -13.02 -9.26
N LEU A 172 -2.15 -12.05 -8.36
CA LEU A 172 -0.85 -11.55 -7.95
C LEU A 172 -0.04 -12.63 -7.23
N ALA A 173 -0.67 -13.36 -6.31
CA ALA A 173 -0.06 -14.46 -5.58
C ALA A 173 0.37 -15.61 -6.51
N ILE A 174 -0.46 -15.94 -7.50
CA ILE A 174 -0.12 -16.91 -8.55
C ILE A 174 1.07 -16.40 -9.38
N GLY A 175 1.06 -15.11 -9.77
CA GLY A 175 2.17 -14.49 -10.48
C GLY A 175 3.49 -14.57 -9.70
N PHE A 176 3.46 -14.30 -8.39
CA PHE A 176 4.62 -14.47 -7.52
C PHE A 176 5.04 -15.94 -7.39
N GLY A 177 4.09 -16.87 -7.26
CA GLY A 177 4.39 -18.30 -7.22
C GLY A 177 5.10 -18.78 -8.49
N ILE A 178 4.64 -18.32 -9.67
CA ILE A 178 5.27 -18.62 -10.95
C ILE A 178 6.68 -18.00 -11.02
N ALA A 179 6.84 -16.75 -10.59
CA ALA A 179 8.15 -16.09 -10.57
C ALA A 179 9.15 -16.83 -9.66
N ILE A 180 8.73 -17.25 -8.46
CA ILE A 180 9.55 -18.03 -7.53
C ILE A 180 9.91 -19.38 -8.16
N CYS A 181 8.94 -20.11 -8.70
CA CYS A 181 9.18 -21.38 -9.38
C CYS A 181 10.14 -21.22 -10.56
N ALA A 182 10.01 -20.16 -11.36
CA ALA A 182 10.90 -19.87 -12.48
C ALA A 182 12.34 -19.56 -12.02
N THR A 183 12.53 -18.95 -10.85
CA THR A 183 13.86 -18.77 -10.27
C THR A 183 14.44 -20.06 -9.69
N MET A 184 13.61 -21.00 -9.22
CA MET A 184 14.06 -22.29 -8.65
C MET A 184 14.42 -23.32 -9.72
N THR A 185 13.74 -23.30 -10.87
CA THR A 185 13.98 -24.25 -11.97
C THR A 185 15.16 -23.86 -12.85
N TRP A 186 15.78 -22.71 -12.60
CA TRP A 186 16.86 -22.23 -13.44
C TRP A 186 18.23 -22.70 -12.97
N PRO A 187 19.01 -23.39 -13.82
CA PRO A 187 20.39 -23.72 -13.50
C PRO A 187 21.23 -22.44 -13.34
N PRO A 188 22.21 -22.39 -12.42
CA PRO A 188 23.09 -21.24 -12.15
C PRO A 188 24.08 -20.91 -13.29
N GLY A 189 23.76 -21.25 -14.54
CA GLY A 189 24.62 -20.98 -15.68
C GLY A 189 23.86 -21.10 -16.98
N TYR A 190 23.32 -19.98 -17.47
CA TYR A 190 23.13 -19.84 -18.90
C TYR A 190 23.52 -18.43 -19.36
N ARG A 191 24.53 -18.44 -20.22
CA ARG A 191 25.10 -17.30 -20.94
C ARG A 191 24.03 -16.76 -21.89
N VAL A 192 23.54 -15.54 -21.68
CA VAL A 192 22.63 -14.89 -22.65
C VAL A 192 23.30 -13.80 -23.46
N PHE A 193 24.56 -13.45 -23.21
CA PHE A 193 25.19 -12.30 -23.88
C PHE A 193 26.63 -12.51 -24.37
N SER A 194 27.05 -13.75 -24.68
CA SER A 194 28.26 -13.95 -25.50
C SER A 194 28.03 -13.72 -27.01
N GLU A 195 26.78 -13.54 -27.48
CA GLU A 195 26.50 -13.27 -28.90
C GLU A 195 26.27 -11.80 -29.24
N GLN A 196 25.84 -10.94 -28.31
CA GLN A 196 25.57 -9.54 -28.65
C GLN A 196 26.79 -8.60 -28.51
N ASN A 197 27.87 -9.06 -27.86
CA ASN A 197 29.16 -8.36 -27.81
C ASN A 197 30.14 -8.81 -28.91
N ARG A 198 29.64 -9.42 -29.99
CA ARG A 198 30.44 -9.81 -31.17
C ARG A 198 30.17 -8.92 -32.39
N ILE A 199 29.35 -7.88 -32.24
CA ILE A 199 28.96 -6.95 -33.32
C ILE A 199 29.16 -5.47 -32.93
N LEU A 200 29.95 -5.20 -31.89
CA LEU A 200 30.57 -3.89 -31.61
C LEU A 200 32.06 -4.13 -31.37
#